data_AF-A0A7Y1XW57-F1
#
_entry.id   AF-A0A7Y1XW57-F1
#
_cell.length_a   1.000
_cell.length_b   1.000
_cell.length_c   1.000
_cell.angle_alpha   90.00
_cell.angle_beta   90.00
_cell.angle_gamma   90.00
#
_symmetry.space_group_name_H-M   'P 1'
#
loop_
_entity.id
_entity.type
_entity.pdbx_description
1 polymer ?
#
loop_
_entity_poly.entity_id
_entity_poly.type
_entity_poly.pdbx_seq_one_letter_code
_entity_poly.pdbx_strand_id
1 'polypeptide(L)'
;MTDANQRSEALSAAAARRVELKSAVSELERAAAAPAASPGWSERLLGELDDLRTALEQHIEEVEAEEGLLAELARESPRLITRINKVQSEHPELLSQLDRTVQGVKTATDPDNARRAVLDILHAVARHRQAGSDLVYEGYSIDIGGG
;
A
#
# COMPACT_ATOMS: atom_id res chain seq x y z
N MET A 1 32.94 2.14 -1.56
CA MET A 1 32.50 0.86 -0.94
C MET A 1 31.31 1.05 0.02
N THR A 2 30.85 2.29 0.27
CA THR A 2 29.72 2.64 1.15
C THR A 2 28.36 2.59 0.43
N ASP A 3 28.36 2.90 -0.87
CA ASP A 3 27.15 3.10 -1.68
C ASP A 3 26.36 1.80 -1.96
N ALA A 4 27.07 0.70 -2.26
CA ALA A 4 26.45 -0.61 -2.48
C ALA A 4 25.84 -1.22 -1.20
N ASN A 5 26.41 -0.92 -0.03
CA ASN A 5 25.89 -1.40 1.25
C ASN A 5 24.64 -0.60 1.67
N GLN A 6 24.64 0.72 1.43
CA GLN A 6 23.46 1.57 1.62
C GLN A 6 22.30 1.20 0.68
N ARG A 7 22.59 0.94 -0.59
CA ARG A 7 21.59 0.44 -1.56
C ARG A 7 21.00 -0.91 -1.11
N SER A 8 21.82 -1.81 -0.54
CA SER A 8 21.34 -3.10 0.00
C SER A 8 20.46 -2.95 1.25
N GLU A 9 20.78 -2.02 2.14
CA GLU A 9 19.99 -1.76 3.35
C GLU A 9 18.65 -1.09 3.02
N ALA A 10 18.64 -0.10 2.12
CA ALA A 10 17.42 0.54 1.63
C ALA A 10 16.49 -0.48 0.93
N LEU A 11 17.05 -1.37 0.11
CA LEU A 11 16.28 -2.42 -0.56
C LEU A 11 15.68 -3.43 0.43
N SER A 12 16.43 -3.79 1.48
CA SER A 12 15.99 -4.68 2.56
C SER A 12 14.89 -4.04 3.42
N ALA A 13 15.03 -2.76 3.76
CA ALA A 13 14.01 -1.99 4.47
C ALA A 13 12.72 -1.92 3.64
N ALA A 14 12.82 -1.52 2.36
CA ALA A 14 11.69 -1.49 1.45
C ALA A 14 11.04 -2.88 1.27
N ALA A 15 11.84 -3.97 1.29
CA ALA A 15 11.31 -5.33 1.26
C ALA A 15 10.54 -5.70 2.53
N ALA A 16 11.06 -5.36 3.72
CA ALA A 16 10.39 -5.60 4.99
C ALA A 16 9.05 -4.88 5.10
N ARG A 17 8.94 -3.61 4.67
CA ARG A 17 7.65 -2.88 4.75
C ARG A 17 6.66 -3.30 3.68
N ARG A 18 7.13 -3.73 2.50
CA ARG A 18 6.27 -4.43 1.53
C ARG A 18 5.65 -5.70 2.14
N VAL A 19 6.35 -6.35 3.07
CA VAL A 19 5.81 -7.48 3.84
C VAL A 19 4.77 -6.99 4.85
N GLU A 20 5.00 -5.88 5.55
CA GLU A 20 4.06 -5.30 6.53
C GLU A 20 2.72 -4.88 5.90
N LEU A 21 2.73 -4.09 4.82
CA LEU A 21 1.50 -3.72 4.12
C LEU A 21 0.77 -4.95 3.53
N LYS A 22 1.51 -5.93 3.00
CA LYS A 22 0.93 -7.19 2.53
C LYS A 22 0.29 -7.97 3.68
N SER A 23 0.91 -7.96 4.86
CA SER A 23 0.39 -8.62 6.06
C SER A 23 -0.92 -7.98 6.48
N ALA A 24 -0.97 -6.64 6.60
CA ALA A 24 -2.18 -5.91 6.97
C ALA A 24 -3.35 -6.17 5.98
N VAL A 25 -3.07 -6.17 4.67
CA VAL A 25 -4.05 -6.56 3.64
C VAL A 25 -4.58 -7.98 3.87
N SER A 26 -3.70 -8.93 4.19
CA SER A 26 -4.07 -10.33 4.39
C SER A 26 -4.87 -10.54 5.68
N GLU A 27 -4.56 -9.81 6.76
CA GLU A 27 -5.32 -9.86 8.00
C GLU A 27 -6.72 -9.23 7.84
N LEU A 28 -6.82 -8.07 7.17
CA LEU A 28 -8.11 -7.45 6.87
C LEU A 28 -9.00 -8.36 6.00
N GLU A 29 -8.42 -9.00 4.96
CA GLU A 29 -9.15 -9.97 4.14
C GLU A 29 -9.70 -11.13 4.99
N ARG A 30 -8.87 -11.69 5.89
CA ARG A 30 -9.29 -12.76 6.81
C ARG A 30 -10.41 -12.31 7.75
N ALA A 31 -10.33 -11.10 8.30
CA ALA A 31 -11.40 -10.57 9.15
C ALA A 31 -12.70 -10.35 8.38
N ALA A 32 -12.64 -9.86 7.13
CA ALA A 32 -13.82 -9.68 6.28
C ALA A 32 -14.49 -11.01 5.90
N ALA A 33 -13.69 -12.06 5.68
CA ALA A 33 -14.15 -13.40 5.35
C ALA A 33 -14.76 -14.15 6.55
N ALA A 34 -14.52 -13.69 7.78
CA ALA A 34 -15.06 -14.33 8.97
C ALA A 34 -16.61 -14.27 9.02
N PRO A 35 -17.27 -15.21 9.72
CA PRO A 35 -18.71 -15.18 9.90
C PRO A 35 -19.15 -13.92 10.64
N ALA A 36 -20.01 -13.10 10.03
CA ALA A 36 -20.47 -11.86 10.65
C ALA A 36 -21.30 -12.07 11.94
N ALA A 37 -21.84 -13.29 12.13
CA ALA A 37 -22.50 -13.68 13.37
C ALA A 37 -21.54 -13.97 14.53
N SER A 38 -20.22 -14.01 14.29
CA SER A 38 -19.24 -14.21 15.37
C SER A 38 -19.19 -12.95 16.26
N PRO A 39 -19.13 -13.11 17.59
CA PRO A 39 -18.99 -11.98 18.51
C PRO A 39 -17.77 -11.12 18.16
N GLY A 40 -17.96 -9.79 18.16
CA GLY A 40 -16.88 -8.83 17.90
C GLY A 40 -16.40 -8.75 16.44
N TRP A 41 -17.15 -9.32 15.48
CA TRP A 41 -16.76 -9.29 14.06
C TRP A 41 -16.48 -7.87 13.54
N SER A 42 -17.38 -6.92 13.83
CA SER A 42 -17.22 -5.52 13.42
C SER A 42 -16.06 -4.83 14.12
N GLU A 43 -15.86 -5.10 15.41
CA GLU A 43 -14.73 -4.56 16.19
C GLU A 43 -13.39 -5.07 15.65
N ARG A 44 -13.31 -6.37 15.31
CA ARG A 44 -12.13 -6.94 14.66
C ARG A 44 -11.88 -6.28 13.31
N LEU A 45 -12.90 -6.14 12.46
CA LEU A 45 -12.76 -5.45 11.17
C LEU A 45 -12.22 -4.03 11.33
N LEU A 46 -12.70 -3.28 12.33
CA LEU A 46 -12.22 -1.93 12.61
C LEU A 46 -10.76 -1.92 13.08
N GLY A 47 -10.35 -2.91 13.88
CA GLY A 47 -8.95 -3.09 14.26
C GLY A 47 -8.05 -3.33 13.05
N GLU A 48 -8.41 -4.27 12.17
CA GLU A 48 -7.60 -4.56 10.98
C GLU A 48 -7.57 -3.38 9.99
N LEU A 49 -8.61 -2.54 9.94
CA LEU A 49 -8.62 -1.30 9.15
C LEU A 49 -7.67 -0.24 9.72
N ASP A 50 -7.50 -0.20 11.04
CA ASP A 50 -6.54 0.68 11.72
C ASP A 50 -5.09 0.21 11.49
N ASP A 51 -4.87 -1.11 11.54
CA ASP A 51 -3.58 -1.70 11.19
C ASP A 51 -3.23 -1.46 9.71
N LEU A 52 -4.22 -1.57 8.80
CA LEU A 52 -4.03 -1.22 7.39
C LEU A 52 -3.69 0.26 7.21
N ARG A 53 -4.32 1.16 7.98
CA ARG A 53 -3.99 2.60 7.95
C ARG A 53 -2.54 2.83 8.32
N THR A 54 -2.14 2.29 9.48
CA THR A 54 -0.79 2.43 10.00
C THR A 54 0.23 1.92 8.97
N ALA A 55 0.01 0.75 8.39
CA ALA A 55 0.89 0.18 7.37
C ALA A 55 0.92 1.01 6.07
N LEU A 56 -0.21 1.62 5.68
CA LEU A 56 -0.29 2.48 4.50
C LEU A 56 0.42 3.82 4.73
N GLU A 57 0.27 4.44 5.89
CA GLU A 57 0.96 5.69 6.24
C GLU A 57 2.49 5.49 6.25
N GLN A 58 2.96 4.40 6.87
CA GLN A 58 4.38 4.03 6.85
C GLN A 58 4.87 3.77 5.42
N HIS A 59 4.08 3.09 4.60
CA HIS A 59 4.41 2.88 3.18
C HIS A 59 4.58 4.20 2.43
N ILE A 60 3.68 5.17 2.63
CA ILE A 60 3.71 6.48 1.99
C ILE A 60 4.94 7.27 2.43
N GLU A 61 5.16 7.36 3.75
CA GLU A 61 6.30 8.09 4.34
C GLU A 61 7.63 7.64 3.74
N GLU A 62 7.81 6.34 3.56
CA GLU A 62 9.06 5.78 3.06
C GLU A 62 9.23 5.89 1.54
N VAL A 63 8.16 5.65 0.79
CA VAL A 63 8.20 5.69 -0.68
C VAL A 63 8.36 7.13 -1.18
N GLU A 64 7.80 8.09 -0.46
CA GLU A 64 7.85 9.53 -0.77
C GLU A 64 8.96 10.31 -0.05
N ALA A 65 9.77 9.66 0.81
CA ALA A 65 10.87 10.34 1.48
C ALA A 65 11.81 11.04 0.47
N GLU A 66 12.54 12.06 0.93
CA GLU A 66 13.48 12.82 0.08
C GLU A 66 14.52 11.93 -0.60
N GLU A 67 14.94 10.87 0.10
CA GLU A 67 15.80 9.80 -0.42
C GLU A 67 15.06 8.46 -0.57
N GLY A 68 13.74 8.53 -0.72
CA GLY A 68 12.85 7.39 -0.92
C GLY A 68 12.85 6.88 -2.36
N LEU A 69 12.13 5.78 -2.57
CA LEU A 69 12.10 5.07 -3.86
C LEU A 69 11.64 5.96 -5.03
N LEU A 70 10.63 6.81 -4.84
CA LEU A 70 10.15 7.68 -5.94
C LEU A 70 11.18 8.75 -6.30
N ALA A 71 11.91 9.27 -5.32
CA ALA A 71 12.99 10.23 -5.55
C ALA A 71 14.15 9.59 -6.31
N GLU A 72 14.56 8.36 -5.93
CA GLU A 72 15.57 7.59 -6.65
C GLU A 72 15.15 7.34 -8.10
N LEU A 73 13.94 6.81 -8.33
CA LEU A 73 13.43 6.54 -9.67
C LEU A 73 13.30 7.82 -10.53
N ALA A 74 12.94 8.95 -9.93
CA ALA A 74 12.88 10.23 -10.63
C ALA A 74 14.27 10.72 -11.09
N ARG A 75 15.30 10.49 -10.27
CA ARG A 75 16.70 10.82 -10.61
C ARG A 75 17.29 9.90 -11.67
N GLU A 76 17.09 8.59 -11.51
CA GLU A 76 17.71 7.58 -12.38
C GLU A 76 16.92 7.34 -13.67
N SER A 77 15.61 7.53 -13.65
CA SER A 77 14.72 7.30 -14.78
C SER A 77 13.74 8.47 -15.01
N PRO A 78 14.20 9.66 -15.45
CA PRO A 78 13.35 10.84 -15.64
C PRO A 78 12.12 10.64 -16.54
N ARG A 79 12.17 9.67 -17.47
CA ARG A 79 11.02 9.27 -18.31
C ARG A 79 9.82 8.76 -17.51
N LEU A 80 10.02 8.33 -16.26
CA LEU A 80 8.97 7.82 -15.38
C LEU A 80 8.28 8.91 -14.55
N ILE A 81 8.76 10.17 -14.56
CA ILE A 81 8.25 11.25 -13.71
C ILE A 81 6.72 11.40 -13.79
N THR A 82 6.13 11.38 -14.98
CA THR A 82 4.67 11.49 -15.14
C THR A 82 3.92 10.35 -14.44
N ARG A 83 4.46 9.13 -14.49
CA ARG A 83 3.84 7.95 -13.86
C ARG A 83 4.10 7.90 -12.36
N ILE A 84 5.28 8.36 -11.91
CA ILE A 84 5.60 8.57 -10.50
C ILE A 84 4.60 9.55 -9.87
N ASN A 85 4.42 10.73 -10.47
CA ASN A 85 3.46 11.73 -9.97
C ASN A 85 2.04 11.18 -9.89
N LYS A 86 1.65 10.34 -10.85
CA LYS A 86 0.35 9.67 -10.82
C LYS A 86 0.22 8.73 -9.62
N VAL A 87 1.19 7.83 -9.42
CA VAL A 87 1.18 6.88 -8.28
C VAL A 87 1.19 7.64 -6.95
N GLN A 88 1.99 8.70 -6.85
CA GLN A 88 2.03 9.57 -5.67
C GLN A 88 0.66 10.20 -5.38
N SER A 89 -0.06 10.66 -6.41
CA SER A 89 -1.39 11.25 -6.24
C SER A 89 -2.47 10.26 -5.77
N GLU A 90 -2.22 8.96 -5.86
CA GLU A 90 -3.16 7.93 -5.38
C GLU A 90 -3.12 7.76 -3.85
N HIS A 91 -1.99 8.06 -3.19
CA HIS A 91 -1.83 7.91 -1.75
C HIS A 91 -2.89 8.65 -0.90
N PRO A 92 -3.12 9.97 -1.09
CA PRO A 92 -4.16 10.67 -0.33
C PRO A 92 -5.58 10.16 -0.65
N GLU A 93 -5.82 9.64 -1.86
CA GLU A 93 -7.11 9.03 -2.21
C GLU A 93 -7.30 7.69 -1.49
N LEU A 94 -6.26 6.87 -1.36
CA LEU A 94 -6.32 5.62 -0.60
C LEU A 94 -6.62 5.86 0.88
N LEU A 95 -5.96 6.84 1.50
CA LEU A 95 -6.23 7.23 2.89
C LEU A 95 -7.67 7.73 3.05
N SER A 96 -8.13 8.57 2.13
CA SER A 96 -9.51 9.07 2.13
C SER A 96 -10.54 7.95 1.91
N GLN A 97 -10.23 6.97 1.05
CA GLN A 97 -11.07 5.81 0.84
C GLN A 97 -11.11 4.93 2.09
N LEU A 98 -9.99 4.76 2.77
CA LEU A 98 -9.91 4.02 4.03
C LEU A 98 -10.75 4.70 5.14
N ASP A 99 -10.72 6.04 5.25
CA ASP A 99 -11.61 6.79 6.14
C ASP A 99 -13.09 6.51 5.86
N ARG A 100 -13.48 6.54 4.58
CA ARG A 100 -14.85 6.23 4.16
C ARG A 100 -15.22 4.78 4.47
N THR A 101 -14.30 3.82 4.29
CA THR A 101 -14.52 2.42 4.63
C THR A 101 -14.70 2.24 6.14
N VAL A 102 -13.86 2.84 6.97
CA VAL A 102 -14.00 2.82 8.44
C VAL A 102 -15.36 3.36 8.86
N GLN A 103 -15.77 4.50 8.30
CA GLN A 103 -17.08 5.06 8.60
C GLN A 103 -18.22 4.16 8.11
N GLY A 104 -18.09 3.58 6.92
CA GLY A 104 -19.02 2.62 6.36
C GLY A 104 -19.22 1.42 7.27
N VAL A 105 -18.14 0.82 7.79
CA VAL A 105 -18.19 -0.30 8.74
C VAL A 105 -18.85 0.11 10.05
N LYS A 106 -18.51 1.29 10.61
CA LYS A 106 -19.13 1.79 11.86
C LYS A 106 -20.64 2.00 11.74
N THR A 107 -21.12 2.42 10.57
CA THR A 107 -22.56 2.71 10.36
C THR A 107 -23.33 1.58 9.68
N ALA A 108 -22.66 0.49 9.28
CA ALA A 108 -23.29 -0.60 8.57
C ALA A 108 -24.32 -1.31 9.44
N THR A 109 -25.56 -1.34 8.96
CA THR A 109 -26.64 -2.16 9.54
C THR A 109 -26.67 -3.57 8.96
N ASP A 110 -26.02 -3.77 7.82
CA ASP A 110 -25.91 -5.02 7.08
C ASP A 110 -24.42 -5.40 6.91
N PRO A 111 -23.99 -6.58 7.41
CA PRO A 111 -22.63 -7.07 7.24
C PRO A 111 -22.13 -7.12 5.80
N ASP A 112 -23.01 -7.34 4.81
CA ASP A 112 -22.58 -7.41 3.42
C ASP A 112 -22.15 -6.06 2.87
N ASN A 113 -22.74 -4.96 3.34
CA ASN A 113 -22.30 -3.62 2.99
C ASN A 113 -20.92 -3.29 3.60
N ALA A 114 -20.69 -3.71 4.85
CA ALA A 114 -19.37 -3.58 5.48
C ALA A 114 -18.30 -4.38 4.69
N ARG A 115 -18.61 -5.62 4.28
CA ARG A 115 -17.69 -6.42 3.45
C ARG A 115 -17.39 -5.79 2.11
N ARG A 116 -18.41 -5.27 1.41
CA ARG A 116 -18.20 -4.58 0.12
C ARG A 116 -17.24 -3.40 0.27
N ALA A 117 -17.46 -2.56 1.28
CA ALA A 117 -16.58 -1.42 1.54
C ALA A 117 -15.12 -1.85 1.84
N VAL A 118 -14.94 -2.97 2.54
CA VAL A 118 -13.61 -3.57 2.79
C VAL A 118 -12.98 -4.13 1.51
N LEU A 119 -13.75 -4.86 0.69
CA LEU A 119 -13.25 -5.40 -0.57
C LEU A 119 -12.86 -4.29 -1.56
N ASP A 120 -13.58 -3.18 -1.57
CA ASP A 120 -13.28 -2.03 -2.42
C ASP A 120 -11.94 -1.37 -2.05
N ILE A 121 -11.63 -1.23 -0.75
CA ILE A 121 -10.32 -0.70 -0.33
C ILE A 121 -9.20 -1.71 -0.56
N LEU A 122 -9.43 -3.01 -0.34
CA LEU A 122 -8.45 -4.07 -0.64
C LEU A 122 -8.10 -4.08 -2.14
N HIS A 123 -9.10 -3.92 -3.01
CA HIS A 123 -8.89 -3.78 -4.46
C HIS A 123 -8.04 -2.54 -4.78
N ALA A 124 -8.38 -1.39 -4.20
CA ALA A 124 -7.66 -0.13 -4.46
C ALA A 124 -6.18 -0.24 -4.05
N VAL A 125 -5.90 -0.78 -2.86
CA VAL A 125 -4.52 -1.02 -2.38
C VAL A 125 -3.79 -2.01 -3.30
N ALA A 126 -4.44 -3.08 -3.75
CA ALA A 126 -3.82 -4.04 -4.68
C ALA A 126 -3.43 -3.38 -6.02
N ARG A 127 -4.32 -2.56 -6.59
CA ARG A 127 -4.05 -1.83 -7.83
C ARG A 127 -2.91 -0.82 -7.69
N HIS A 128 -2.87 -0.10 -6.58
CA HIS A 128 -1.80 0.84 -6.29
C HIS A 128 -0.44 0.13 -6.19
N ARG A 129 -0.38 -0.99 -5.45
CA ARG A 129 0.84 -1.80 -5.32
C ARG A 129 1.31 -2.38 -6.65
N GLN A 130 0.38 -2.75 -7.53
CA GLN A 130 0.72 -3.15 -8.90
C GLN A 130 1.39 -1.99 -9.65
N ALA A 131 0.80 -0.79 -9.63
CA ALA A 131 1.35 0.37 -10.31
C ALA A 131 2.77 0.73 -9.82
N GLY A 132 3.01 0.63 -8.51
CA GLY A 132 4.35 0.78 -7.92
C GLY A 132 5.32 -0.34 -8.34
N SER A 133 4.86 -1.58 -8.45
CA SER A 133 5.69 -2.71 -8.92
C SER A 133 6.10 -2.54 -10.38
N ASP A 134 5.19 -2.05 -11.23
CA ASP A 134 5.47 -1.75 -12.64
C ASP A 134 6.53 -0.64 -12.76
N LEU A 135 6.47 0.40 -11.91
CA LEU A 135 7.48 1.47 -11.88
C LEU A 135 8.87 0.93 -11.54
N VAL A 136 8.97 0.09 -10.50
CA VAL A 136 10.24 -0.53 -10.10
C VAL A 136 10.78 -1.41 -11.22
N TYR A 137 9.94 -2.25 -11.82
CA TYR A 137 10.34 -3.10 -12.93
C TYR A 137 10.85 -2.29 -14.12
N GLU A 138 10.11 -1.24 -14.52
CA GLU A 138 10.51 -0.39 -15.65
C GLU A 138 11.77 0.42 -15.38
N GLY A 139 11.97 0.88 -14.14
CA GLY A 139 13.18 1.61 -13.72
C GLY A 139 14.44 0.75 -13.82
N TYR A 140 14.42 -0.44 -13.19
CA TYR A 140 15.62 -1.27 -13.11
C TYR A 140 15.82 -2.20 -14.32
N SER A 141 14.77 -2.69 -14.98
CA SER A 141 14.93 -3.67 -16.09
C SER A 141 15.47 -3.04 -17.36
N ILE A 142 15.19 -1.75 -17.60
CA ILE A 142 15.66 -1.04 -18.80
C ILE A 142 17.09 -0.55 -18.61
N ASP A 143 17.51 -0.25 -17.38
CA ASP A 143 18.89 0.12 -17.07
C ASP A 143 19.89 -1.03 -17.28
N ILE A 144 19.43 -2.29 -17.11
CA ILE A 144 20.22 -3.50 -17.36
C ILE A 144 20.27 -3.86 -18.86
N GLY A 145 19.34 -3.36 -19.68
CA GLY A 145 19.22 -3.70 -21.10
C GLY A 145 19.95 -2.75 -22.06
N GLY A 146 20.53 -1.65 -21.56
CA GLY A 146 21.17 -0.60 -22.36
C GLY A 146 22.69 -0.71 -22.52
N GLY A 147 23.26 -1.89 -22.28
CA GLY A 147 24.69 -2.19 -22.46
C GLY A 147 25.11 -2.39 -23.91
#